data_AF-A0AAW0I0D3-F1
#
_entry.id   AF-A0AAW0I0D3-F1
#
_cell.length_a   1.000
_cell.length_b   1.000
_cell.length_c   1.000
_cell.angle_alpha   90.00
_cell.angle_beta   90.00
_cell.angle_gamma   90.00
#
_symmetry.space_group_name_H-M   'P 1'
#
loop_
_entity.id
_entity.type
_entity.pdbx_description
1 polymer ?
#
loop_
_entity_poly.entity_id
_entity_poly.type
_entity_poly.pdbx_seq_one_letter_code
_entity_poly.pdbx_strand_id
1 'polypeptide(L)'
;MTIKFSEICSLPLSTKESEIIDFFLGASLKHGVLKIMPVQKQQYRFKAFVTNGDYDGWVDLGVKGSKEVAIAFRGPIVSAMLFTVPVLERLLGG
;
A
#
# COMPACT_ATOMS: atom_id res chain seq x y z
N MET A 1 -25.50 -9.68 0.77
CA MET A 1 -25.20 -8.70 -0.30
C MET A 1 -23.70 -8.53 -0.32
N THR A 2 -23.01 -9.07 -1.32
CA THR A 2 -21.53 -9.05 -1.36
C THR A 2 -21.10 -7.89 -2.25
N ILE A 3 -20.72 -6.77 -1.62
CA ILE A 3 -20.17 -5.60 -2.32
C ILE A 3 -18.76 -5.95 -2.79
N LYS A 4 -18.40 -5.59 -4.03
CA LYS A 4 -17.05 -5.80 -4.54
C LYS A 4 -16.17 -4.58 -4.28
N PHE A 5 -14.87 -4.79 -4.04
CA PHE A 5 -13.92 -3.70 -3.78
C PHE A 5 -13.86 -2.66 -4.91
N SER A 6 -13.96 -3.10 -6.16
CA SER A 6 -14.00 -2.21 -7.33
C SER A 6 -15.19 -1.24 -7.34
N GLU A 7 -16.33 -1.63 -6.77
CA GLU A 7 -17.50 -0.77 -6.61
C GLU A 7 -17.25 0.31 -5.55
N ILE A 8 -16.49 -0.01 -4.49
CA ILE A 8 -16.12 0.94 -3.44
C ILE A 8 -15.22 2.04 -3.99
N CYS A 9 -14.24 1.69 -4.83
CA CYS A 9 -13.37 2.69 -5.48
C CYS A 9 -14.12 3.67 -6.40
N SER A 10 -15.28 3.27 -6.92
CA SER A 10 -16.13 4.14 -7.76
C SER A 10 -16.99 5.10 -6.96
N LEU A 11 -17.15 4.86 -5.65
CA LEU A 11 -17.92 5.72 -4.76
C LEU A 11 -17.02 6.80 -4.14
N PRO A 12 -17.56 7.99 -3.82
CA PRO A 12 -16.81 9.04 -3.09
C PRO A 12 -16.45 8.63 -1.65
N LEU A 13 -16.89 7.44 -1.22
CA LEU A 13 -16.47 6.75 -0.01
C LEU A 13 -15.05 6.21 -0.20
N SER A 14 -14.06 7.09 -0.34
CA SER A 14 -12.66 6.71 -0.31
C SER A 14 -12.40 5.81 0.92
N THR A 15 -11.73 4.69 0.72
CA THR A 15 -11.29 3.76 1.76
C THR A 15 -10.32 4.45 2.71
N LYS A 16 -10.86 5.12 3.72
CA LYS A 16 -10.08 5.80 4.78
C LYS A 16 -9.60 4.87 5.87
N GLU A 17 -9.97 3.60 5.80
CA GLU A 17 -9.66 2.58 6.79
C GLU A 17 -8.93 1.42 6.11
N SER A 18 -7.75 1.08 6.61
CA SER A 18 -6.94 -0.04 6.12
C SER A 18 -7.62 -1.38 6.35
N GLU A 19 -8.49 -1.48 7.36
CA GLU A 19 -9.22 -2.70 7.73
C GLU A 19 -10.18 -3.16 6.62
N ILE A 20 -10.78 -2.20 5.90
CA ILE A 20 -11.64 -2.51 4.74
C ILE A 20 -10.81 -3.18 3.65
N ILE A 21 -9.61 -2.68 3.40
CA ILE A 21 -8.71 -3.19 2.37
C ILE A 21 -8.14 -4.54 2.77
N ASP A 22 -7.81 -4.73 4.05
CA ASP A 22 -7.39 -6.01 4.59
C ASP A 22 -8.51 -7.07 4.50
N PHE A 23 -9.77 -6.67 4.74
CA PHE A 23 -10.93 -7.56 4.59
C PHE A 23 -11.14 -8.03 3.14
N PHE A 24 -10.95 -7.14 2.16
CA PHE A 24 -11.18 -7.48 0.74
C PHE A 24 -9.96 -8.10 0.05
N LEU A 25 -8.76 -7.60 0.32
CA LEU A 25 -7.54 -7.90 -0.43
C LEU A 25 -6.41 -8.47 0.44
N GLY A 26 -6.53 -8.50 1.77
CA GLY A 26 -5.45 -8.85 2.70
C GLY A 26 -4.80 -10.21 2.45
N ALA A 27 -5.55 -11.21 2.00
CA ALA A 27 -5.01 -12.54 1.68
C ALA A 27 -4.20 -12.59 0.38
N SER A 28 -4.45 -11.67 -0.56
CA SER A 28 -3.77 -11.61 -1.87
C SER A 28 -2.59 -10.63 -1.87
N LEU A 29 -2.66 -9.58 -1.04
CA LEU A 29 -1.66 -8.52 -0.98
C LEU A 29 -0.29 -9.03 -0.52
N LYS A 30 0.69 -8.93 -1.42
CA LYS A 30 2.09 -9.17 -1.11
C LYS A 30 2.79 -7.86 -0.81
N HIS A 31 3.64 -7.87 0.21
CA HIS A 31 4.35 -6.68 0.68
C HIS A 31 5.81 -6.75 0.23
N GLY A 32 6.28 -5.69 -0.43
CA GLY A 32 7.65 -5.55 -0.93
C GLY A 32 8.30 -4.28 -0.40
N VAL A 33 9.50 -4.40 0.14
CA VAL A 33 10.31 -3.22 0.51
C VAL A 33 11.12 -2.81 -0.70
N LEU A 34 10.88 -1.61 -1.20
CA LEU A 34 11.62 -1.07 -2.34
C LEU A 34 13.00 -0.56 -1.93
N LYS A 35 13.03 0.34 -0.94
CA LYS A 35 14.26 1.01 -0.52
C LYS A 35 14.16 1.47 0.92
N ILE A 36 15.27 1.31 1.65
CA ILE A 36 15.48 1.94 2.94
C ILE A 36 16.63 2.93 2.77
N MET A 37 16.44 4.17 3.18
CA MET A 37 17.49 5.18 3.16
C MET A 37 17.61 5.85 4.54
N PRO A 38 18.84 6.05 5.03
CA PRO A 38 19.05 6.91 6.19
C PRO A 38 18.81 8.37 5.81
N VAL A 39 18.09 9.10 6.64
CA VAL A 39 17.83 10.53 6.50
C VAL A 39 18.34 11.24 7.76
N GLN A 40 19.23 12.21 7.58
CA GLN A 40 19.88 12.93 8.68
C GLN A 40 19.58 14.43 8.60
N LYS A 41 18.36 14.83 9.02
CA LYS A 41 17.97 16.25 9.09
C LYS A 41 17.76 16.80 10.52
N GLN A 42 17.71 15.94 11.54
CA GLN A 42 17.56 16.35 12.96
C GLN A 42 18.04 15.25 13.92
N GLN A 43 17.58 14.00 13.71
CA GLN A 43 18.09 12.77 14.34
C GLN A 43 18.12 11.69 13.26
N TYR A 44 19.06 10.75 13.35
CA TYR A 44 19.16 9.63 12.41
C TYR A 44 17.84 8.85 12.37
N ARG A 45 17.21 8.80 11.19
CA ARG A 45 15.97 8.05 10.93
C ARG A 45 16.13 7.27 9.64
N PHE A 46 15.48 6.12 9.58
CA PHE A 46 15.33 5.36 8.36
C PHE A 46 14.01 5.76 7.70
N LYS A 47 14.08 6.15 6.43
CA LYS A 47 12.91 6.30 5.57
C LYS A 47 12.79 5.03 4.73
N ALA A 48 11.67 4.33 4.89
CA ALA A 48 11.36 3.13 4.14
C ALA A 48 10.27 3.39 3.11
N PHE A 49 10.44 2.81 1.94
CA PHE A 49 9.48 2.77 0.84
C PHE A 49 8.99 1.34 0.72
N VAL A 50 7.69 1.14 0.86
CA VAL A 50 7.04 -0.16 0.81
C VAL A 50 5.95 -0.11 -0.24
N THR A 51 5.86 -1.13 -1.06
CA THR A 51 4.76 -1.35 -2.01
C THR A 51 4.04 -2.61 -1.61
N ASN A 52 2.73 -2.58 -1.62
CA ASN A 52 1.92 -3.77 -1.62
C ASN A 52 1.16 -3.85 -2.94
N GLY A 53 0.87 -5.07 -3.35
CA GLY A 53 0.05 -5.29 -4.51
C GLY A 53 -0.30 -6.74 -4.68
N ASP A 54 -1.34 -6.97 -5.45
CA ASP A 54 -1.63 -8.26 -6.02
C ASP A 54 -1.25 -8.27 -7.50
N TYR A 55 -1.31 -9.45 -8.11
CA TYR A 55 -1.14 -9.60 -9.56
C TYR A 55 -2.47 -9.39 -10.30
N ASP A 56 -3.52 -8.96 -9.59
CA ASP A 56 -4.89 -8.84 -10.09
C ASP A 56 -5.30 -7.36 -10.30
N GLY A 57 -4.29 -6.48 -10.41
CA GLY A 57 -4.48 -5.09 -10.76
C GLY A 57 -4.66 -4.14 -9.58
N TRP A 58 -4.22 -4.48 -8.37
CA TRP A 58 -4.19 -3.54 -7.24
C TRP A 58 -2.75 -3.30 -6.78
N VAL A 59 -2.38 -2.03 -6.66
CA VAL A 59 -1.08 -1.63 -6.14
C VAL A 59 -1.22 -0.47 -5.17
N ASP A 60 -0.34 -0.43 -4.18
CA ASP A 60 -0.25 0.65 -3.21
C ASP A 60 1.22 1.03 -2.94
N LEU A 61 1.42 2.22 -2.38
CA LEU A 61 2.75 2.71 -2.02
C LEU A 61 2.69 3.47 -0.70
N GLY A 62 3.49 3.02 0.27
CA GLY A 62 3.62 3.62 1.59
C GLY A 62 5.03 4.13 1.84
N VAL A 63 5.11 5.30 2.47
CA VAL A 63 6.39 5.90 2.85
C VAL A 63 6.32 6.38 4.29
N LYS A 64 7.19 5.85 5.16
CA LYS A 64 7.28 6.28 6.56
C LYS A 64 8.72 6.38 7.02
N GLY A 65 8.98 7.35 7.91
CA GLY A 65 10.23 7.50 8.62
C GLY A 65 10.14 6.97 10.04
N SER A 66 11.11 6.20 10.50
CA SER A 66 11.18 5.72 11.90
C SER A 66 12.63 5.66 12.39
N LYS A 67 12.82 5.70 13.72
CA LYS A 67 14.16 5.55 14.34
C LYS A 67 14.64 4.09 14.29
N GLU A 68 13.70 3.16 14.36
CA GLU A 68 13.95 1.72 14.30
C GLU A 68 13.60 1.16 12.93
N VAL A 69 14.45 0.27 12.43
CA VAL A 69 14.28 -0.38 11.12
C VAL A 69 13.04 -1.28 11.12
N ALA A 70 12.79 -2.02 12.21
CA ALA A 70 11.63 -2.90 12.34
C ALA A 70 10.29 -2.12 12.21
N ILE A 71 10.19 -0.97 12.88
CA ILE A 71 9.03 -0.08 12.82
C ILE A 71 8.92 0.59 11.44
N ALA A 72 10.06 0.91 10.83
CA ALA A 72 10.12 1.44 9.48
C ALA A 72 9.54 0.46 8.44
N PHE A 73 9.46 -0.84 8.73
CA PHE A 73 8.80 -1.81 7.84
C PHE A 73 7.29 -1.89 8.04
N ARG A 74 6.82 -2.02 9.30
CA ARG A 74 5.38 -2.22 9.58
C ARG A 74 4.56 -0.94 9.41
N GLY A 75 5.15 0.21 9.72
CA GLY A 75 4.44 1.48 9.70
C GLY A 75 3.99 1.95 8.31
N PRO A 76 4.80 1.85 7.24
CA PRO A 76 4.38 2.21 5.89
C PRO A 76 3.35 1.26 5.29
N ILE A 77 3.27 -0.02 5.70
CA ILE A 77 2.30 -0.99 5.15
C ILE A 77 0.86 -0.49 5.31
N VAL A 78 0.48 -0.15 6.54
CA VAL A 78 -0.86 0.38 6.86
C VAL A 78 -1.11 1.70 6.15
N SER A 79 -0.08 2.55 6.05
CA SER A 79 -0.18 3.80 5.31
C SER A 79 -0.35 3.59 3.81
N ALA A 80 0.23 2.53 3.24
CA ALA A 80 0.16 2.21 1.83
C ALA A 80 -1.27 1.82 1.46
N MET A 81 -1.90 0.98 2.27
CA MET A 81 -3.28 0.53 2.07
C MET A 81 -4.24 1.72 1.85
N LEU A 82 -4.10 2.82 2.60
CA LEU A 82 -4.95 4.01 2.41
C LEU A 82 -4.85 4.66 1.02
N PHE A 83 -3.81 4.33 0.25
CA PHE A 83 -3.54 4.84 -1.09
C PHE A 83 -3.54 3.71 -2.15
N THR A 84 -4.26 2.61 -1.92
CA THR A 84 -4.44 1.55 -2.93
C THR A 84 -5.13 2.11 -4.17
N VAL A 85 -4.56 1.84 -5.33
CA VAL A 85 -5.07 2.26 -6.65
C VAL A 85 -5.27 1.04 -7.56
N PRO A 86 -6.34 1.03 -8.39
CA PRO A 86 -6.50 0.02 -9.43
C PRO A 86 -5.56 0.32 -10.60
N VAL A 87 -4.93 -0.73 -11.12
CA VAL A 87 -4.10 -0.75 -12.32
C VAL A 87 -4.90 -1.40 -13.43
N LEU A 88 -5.11 -0.67 -14.53
CA LEU A 88 -5.74 -1.22 -15.72
C LEU A 88 -4.69 -1.96 -16.55
N GLU A 89 -4.85 -3.27 -16.71
CA GLU A 89 -4.07 -4.03 -17.69
C GLU A 89 -4.52 -3.68 -19.11
N ARG A 90 -3.64 -3.01 -19.86
CA ARG A 90 -3.83 -2.82 -21.30
C ARG A 90 -3.32 -4.07 -22.02
N LEU A 91 -4.22 -4.80 -22.67
CA LEU A 91 -3.83 -5.78 -23.69
C LEU A 91 -3.17 -5.02 -24.86
N LEU A 92 -1.84 -5.01 -24.90
CA LEU A 92 -1.12 -4.66 -26.11
C LEU A 92 -1.32 -5.85 -27.07
N GLY A 93 -2.22 -5.65 -28.04
CA GLY A 93 -2.61 -6.67 -29.02
C GLY A 93 -1.41 -7.26 -29.76
N GLY A 94 -1.46 -8.58 -29.94
CA GLY A 94 -0.62 -9.34 -30.85
C GLY A 94 -1.18 -9.37 -32.27
#